data_AF-A0A2N2D8A3-F1
#
_entry.id   AF-A0A2N2D8A3-F1
#
_cell.length_a   1.000
_cell.length_b   1.000
_cell.length_c   1.000
_cell.angle_alpha   90.00
_cell.angle_beta   90.00
_cell.angle_gamma   90.00
#
_symmetry.space_group_name_H-M   'P 1'
#
loop_
_entity.id
_entity.type
_entity.pdbx_description
1 polymer ?
#
loop_
_entity_poly.entity_id
_entity_poly.type
_entity_poly.pdbx_seq_one_letter_code
_entity_poly.pdbx_strand_id
1 'polypeptide(L)'
;MSREDLTKFILPEEKIPKFWYNVQADMPTPLAPGLHPGTKQPLGPADLAPLFAMGLIEQEVSTERYIEIPKEVRELYKKWRPSPLFRARGLEKALDTPCRIYYKYEGVSPVGSHKLNSALPQAFYNKIEGIKRLTTETGAGQWGTALSLACKLFDLECMIYMVRVSYNQKPYRRVAMEVYGGKCVPSPSNLTECGRAELAKNPDTPGTLAMAISEAVEDAVKREDTHYSLGSVLNHVCLHQTVIGQEVKLQMEMANDYPDVVIGCCGGGSNFAGIALPFIPDKMAGKKVRLLAVEPAACPTLTKGVFAYDFGDVAGFTPLLKMYTLGHDFTPAGIHAGGLRYHGDSPLVSQLYHDGLFEATAVMQNGVFEAAMLFAQSEGIVPAPESSHAIRAAIDEALKGKEEGVSRAIVFNLSGHGHLDLNAYDNYLTGHTEDVELSDAQIKASLKNLPIV
;
A
#
# COMPACT_ATOMS: atom_id res chain seq x y z
N MET A 1 -4.46 10.40 35.15
CA MET A 1 -5.16 10.70 33.88
C MET A 1 -6.30 9.73 33.75
N SER A 2 -7.53 10.21 33.57
CA SER A 2 -8.62 9.31 33.18
C SER A 2 -8.37 8.80 31.75
N ARG A 3 -8.95 7.66 31.37
CA ARG A 3 -8.81 7.16 29.99
C ARG A 3 -9.39 8.15 28.97
N GLU A 4 -10.40 8.92 29.38
CA GLU A 4 -11.02 9.97 28.58
C GLU A 4 -10.10 11.18 28.32
N ASP A 5 -8.99 11.31 29.05
CA ASP A 5 -7.99 12.37 28.86
C ASP A 5 -6.86 11.95 27.91
N LEU A 6 -6.77 10.66 27.56
CA LEU A 6 -5.69 10.17 26.71
C LEU A 6 -5.87 10.67 25.27
N THR A 7 -4.80 11.23 24.71
CA THR A 7 -4.69 11.58 23.28
C THR A 7 -3.91 10.53 22.50
N LYS A 8 -3.07 9.74 23.17
CA LYS A 8 -2.18 8.76 22.55
C LYS A 8 -2.27 7.42 23.26
N PHE A 9 -2.45 6.36 22.50
CA PHE A 9 -2.53 4.98 22.96
C PHE A 9 -1.29 4.24 22.44
N ILE A 10 -0.32 4.01 23.32
CA ILE A 10 0.94 3.33 23.00
C ILE A 10 0.88 1.94 23.62
N LEU A 11 1.06 0.92 22.79
CA LEU A 11 1.29 -0.44 23.27
C LEU A 11 2.78 -0.60 23.62
N PRO A 12 3.11 -1.31 24.70
CA PRO A 12 4.49 -1.63 25.01
C PRO A 12 5.03 -2.71 24.05
N GLU A 13 6.35 -2.83 23.92
CA GLU A 13 7.00 -3.72 22.92
C GLU A 13 6.60 -5.20 23.05
N GLU A 14 6.28 -5.67 24.26
CA GLU A 14 5.81 -7.04 24.48
C GLU A 14 4.43 -7.33 23.84
N LYS A 15 3.72 -6.28 23.42
CA LYS A 15 2.44 -6.37 22.70
C LYS A 15 2.59 -6.30 21.17
N ILE A 16 3.82 -6.22 20.63
CA ILE A 16 4.04 -6.45 19.20
C ILE A 16 3.45 -7.81 18.85
N PRO A 17 2.62 -7.93 17.80
CA PRO A 17 2.06 -9.20 17.40
C PRO A 17 3.13 -10.29 17.25
N LYS A 18 2.81 -11.52 17.65
CA LYS A 18 3.68 -12.68 17.43
C LYS A 18 3.41 -13.37 16.10
N PHE A 19 2.23 -13.15 15.54
CA PHE A 19 1.75 -13.75 14.31
C PHE A 19 1.16 -12.66 13.43
N TRP A 20 1.41 -12.72 12.13
CA TRP A 20 0.58 -12.05 11.16
C TRP A 20 -0.76 -12.77 11.05
N TYR A 21 -1.82 -12.02 10.77
CA TYR A 21 -3.15 -12.57 10.51
C TYR A 21 -3.35 -12.78 9.00
N ASN A 22 -3.67 -14.00 8.60
CA ASN A 22 -3.95 -14.36 7.22
C ASN A 22 -5.46 -14.45 6.99
N VAL A 23 -5.99 -13.52 6.22
CA VAL A 23 -7.43 -13.49 5.91
C VAL A 23 -7.88 -14.66 5.05
N GLN A 24 -6.98 -15.32 4.29
CA GLN A 24 -7.35 -16.45 3.43
C GLN A 24 -8.03 -17.58 4.20
N ALA A 25 -7.71 -17.74 5.49
CA ALA A 25 -8.34 -18.73 6.37
C ALA A 25 -9.82 -18.45 6.66
N ASP A 26 -10.29 -17.22 6.44
CA ASP A 26 -11.64 -16.76 6.78
C ASP A 26 -12.42 -16.26 5.55
N MET A 27 -11.82 -16.28 4.36
CA MET A 27 -12.48 -15.84 3.12
C MET A 27 -13.66 -16.76 2.77
N PRO A 28 -14.85 -16.21 2.44
CA PRO A 28 -15.99 -17.02 2.02
C PRO A 28 -15.77 -17.62 0.63
N THR A 29 -15.12 -16.88 -0.26
CA THR A 29 -14.73 -17.33 -1.60
C THR A 29 -13.20 -17.44 -1.65
N PRO A 30 -12.62 -18.64 -1.88
CA PRO A 30 -11.17 -18.78 -2.07
C PRO A 30 -10.66 -17.95 -3.25
N LEU A 31 -9.40 -17.54 -3.19
CA LEU A 31 -8.77 -16.85 -4.31
C LEU A 31 -8.71 -17.74 -5.55
N ALA A 32 -8.95 -17.14 -6.72
CA ALA A 32 -8.61 -17.77 -7.98
C ALA A 32 -7.07 -17.90 -8.09
N PRO A 33 -6.55 -19.01 -8.64
CA PRO A 33 -5.11 -19.23 -8.71
C PRO A 33 -4.46 -18.19 -9.63
N GLY A 34 -3.25 -17.75 -9.28
CA GLY A 34 -2.41 -17.03 -10.24
C GLY A 34 -2.09 -17.92 -11.44
N LEU A 35 -1.97 -17.33 -12.64
CA LEU A 35 -1.70 -18.08 -13.87
C LEU A 35 -0.33 -17.73 -14.44
N HIS A 36 0.36 -18.72 -14.98
CA HIS A 36 1.65 -18.55 -15.62
C HIS A 36 1.55 -17.62 -16.84
N PRO A 37 2.45 -16.62 -17.00
CA PRO A 37 2.35 -15.59 -18.03
C PRO A 37 2.31 -16.14 -19.46
N GLY A 38 3.11 -17.18 -19.75
CA GLY A 38 3.13 -17.90 -21.03
C GLY A 38 2.02 -18.93 -21.21
N THR A 39 1.99 -19.99 -20.39
CA THR A 39 1.09 -21.15 -20.58
C THR A 39 -0.37 -20.92 -20.18
N LYS A 40 -0.65 -19.85 -19.40
CA LYS A 40 -1.96 -19.55 -18.80
C LYS A 40 -2.51 -20.65 -17.87
N GLN A 41 -1.68 -21.61 -17.50
CA GLN A 41 -2.05 -22.64 -16.52
C GLN A 41 -1.83 -22.10 -15.09
N PRO A 42 -2.53 -22.64 -14.07
CA PRO A 42 -2.28 -22.31 -12.68
C PRO A 42 -0.81 -22.44 -12.29
N LEU A 43 -0.28 -21.45 -11.56
CA LEU A 43 1.09 -21.43 -11.08
C LEU A 43 1.35 -22.55 -10.06
N GLY A 44 2.52 -23.17 -10.17
CA GLY A 44 3.14 -23.92 -9.10
C GLY A 44 4.25 -23.13 -8.40
N PRO A 45 4.73 -23.59 -7.22
CA PRO A 45 5.86 -22.95 -6.52
C PRO A 45 7.12 -22.79 -7.39
N ALA A 46 7.38 -23.75 -8.28
CA ALA A 46 8.54 -23.71 -9.18
C ALA A 46 8.50 -22.53 -10.18
N ASP A 47 7.30 -22.04 -10.54
CA ASP A 47 7.14 -20.91 -11.44
C ASP A 47 7.47 -19.57 -10.76
N LEU A 48 7.44 -19.54 -9.43
CA LEU A 48 7.67 -18.34 -8.60
C LEU A 48 9.09 -18.29 -8.02
N ALA A 49 9.73 -19.45 -7.86
CA ALA A 49 11.07 -19.60 -7.28
C ALA A 49 12.17 -18.76 -7.96
N PRO A 50 12.13 -18.47 -9.28
CA PRO A 50 13.12 -17.57 -9.90
C PRO A 50 13.03 -16.11 -9.42
N LEU A 51 11.92 -15.72 -8.80
CA LEU A 51 11.66 -14.33 -8.40
C LEU A 51 11.57 -14.18 -6.88
N PHE A 52 11.09 -15.19 -6.16
CA PHE A 52 10.72 -15.06 -4.76
C PHE A 52 11.32 -16.19 -3.93
N ALA A 53 11.71 -15.83 -2.71
CA ALA A 53 12.13 -16.81 -1.71
C ALA A 53 10.99 -17.79 -1.39
N MET A 54 11.31 -19.06 -1.14
CA MET A 54 10.36 -20.13 -0.84
C MET A 54 9.47 -19.78 0.35
N GLY A 55 10.04 -19.16 1.40
CA GLY A 55 9.28 -18.73 2.57
C GLY A 55 8.22 -17.66 2.25
N LEU A 56 8.39 -16.87 1.18
CA LEU A 56 7.37 -15.94 0.68
C LEU A 56 6.34 -16.65 -0.20
N ILE A 57 6.78 -17.61 -1.03
CA ILE A 57 5.90 -18.42 -1.87
C ILE A 57 4.92 -19.23 -1.01
N GLU A 58 5.40 -19.85 0.06
CA GLU A 58 4.57 -20.57 1.03
C GLU A 58 3.49 -19.67 1.64
N GLN A 59 3.83 -18.43 1.97
CA GLN A 59 2.87 -17.46 2.51
C GLN A 59 1.85 -16.99 1.47
N GLU A 60 2.25 -16.93 0.20
CA GLU A 60 1.37 -16.50 -0.89
C GLU A 60 0.15 -17.42 -1.03
N VAL A 61 0.34 -18.72 -0.80
CA VAL A 61 -0.68 -19.77 -0.95
C VAL A 61 -1.20 -20.34 0.37
N SER A 62 -0.67 -19.88 1.51
CA SER A 62 -1.04 -20.41 2.83
C SER A 62 -2.50 -20.13 3.16
N THR A 63 -3.16 -21.13 3.74
CA THR A 63 -4.51 -21.03 4.33
C THR A 63 -4.47 -21.08 5.85
N GLU A 64 -3.28 -21.11 6.47
CA GLU A 64 -3.15 -21.03 7.92
C GLU A 64 -3.54 -19.63 8.40
N ARG A 65 -4.41 -19.54 9.41
CA ARG A 65 -4.93 -18.26 9.92
C ARG A 65 -3.85 -17.37 10.53
N TYR A 66 -2.82 -17.95 11.13
CA TYR A 66 -1.77 -17.23 11.83
C TYR A 66 -0.41 -17.74 11.39
N ILE A 67 0.39 -16.84 10.85
CA ILE A 67 1.75 -17.14 10.39
C ILE A 67 2.71 -16.45 11.36
N GLU A 68 3.62 -17.20 11.97
CA GLU A 68 4.53 -16.66 12.98
C GLU A 68 5.47 -15.61 12.36
N ILE A 69 5.63 -14.50 13.07
CA ILE A 69 6.59 -13.46 12.69
C ILE A 69 7.97 -13.94 13.13
N PRO A 70 8.94 -14.10 12.21
CA PRO A 70 10.29 -14.53 12.57
C PRO A 70 10.86 -13.63 13.66
N LYS A 71 11.54 -14.24 14.63
CA LYS A 71 12.03 -13.52 15.81
C LYS A 71 12.89 -12.34 15.42
N GLU A 72 13.78 -12.51 14.44
CA GLU A 72 14.67 -11.50 13.88
C GLU A 72 13.90 -10.31 13.29
N VAL A 73 12.82 -10.58 12.55
CA VAL A 73 11.93 -9.54 12.01
C VAL A 73 11.24 -8.79 13.15
N ARG A 74 10.72 -9.51 14.14
CA ARG A 74 10.04 -8.91 15.30
C ARG A 74 10.99 -8.08 16.17
N GLU A 75 12.25 -8.49 16.33
CA GLU A 75 13.26 -7.70 17.02
C GLU A 75 13.56 -6.38 16.28
N LEU A 76 13.58 -6.40 14.94
CA LEU A 76 13.74 -5.18 14.16
C LEU A 76 12.49 -4.28 14.21
N TYR A 77 11.28 -4.85 14.28
CA TYR A 77 10.05 -4.07 14.47
C TYR A 77 10.07 -3.21 15.73
N LYS A 78 10.72 -3.65 16.83
CA LYS A 78 10.82 -2.87 18.09
C LYS A 78 11.37 -1.46 17.91
N LYS A 79 12.12 -1.20 16.83
CA LYS A 79 12.65 0.13 16.53
C LYS A 79 11.56 1.20 16.29
N TRP A 80 10.33 0.81 15.92
CA TRP A 80 9.22 1.75 15.74
C TRP A 80 7.82 1.19 16.05
N ARG A 81 7.68 -0.12 16.24
CA ARG A 81 6.43 -0.80 16.58
C ARG A 81 6.37 -1.15 18.07
N PRO A 82 5.16 -1.20 18.66
CA PRO A 82 3.87 -0.87 18.06
C PRO A 82 3.75 0.61 17.71
N SER A 83 3.17 0.92 16.56
CA SER A 83 2.99 2.33 16.18
C SER A 83 1.87 2.96 17.02
N PRO A 84 1.90 4.26 17.32
CA PRO A 84 0.88 4.87 18.16
C PRO A 84 -0.47 4.99 17.44
N LEU A 85 -1.56 4.79 18.20
CA LEU A 85 -2.90 5.24 17.84
C LEU A 85 -3.15 6.56 18.57
N PHE A 86 -3.67 7.55 17.87
CA PHE A 86 -4.05 8.83 18.47
C PHE A 86 -5.55 9.05 18.37
N ARG A 87 -6.09 9.83 19.30
CA ARG A 87 -7.41 10.46 19.16
C ARG A 87 -7.24 11.89 18.64
N ALA A 88 -7.81 12.19 17.49
CA ALA A 88 -7.66 13.45 16.76
C ALA A 88 -8.54 14.56 17.34
N ARG A 89 -8.32 14.93 18.61
CA ARG A 89 -9.15 15.90 19.33
C ARG A 89 -9.14 17.30 18.69
N GLY A 90 -8.02 17.68 18.07
CA GLY A 90 -7.91 18.94 17.34
C GLY A 90 -8.83 18.92 16.12
N LEU A 91 -8.82 17.83 15.36
CA LEU A 91 -9.69 17.65 14.21
C LEU A 91 -11.17 17.52 14.63
N GLU A 92 -11.48 16.75 15.69
CA GLU A 92 -12.83 16.66 16.26
C GLU A 92 -13.38 18.05 16.58
N LYS A 93 -12.57 18.90 17.23
CA LYS A 93 -12.90 20.29 17.56
C LYS A 93 -13.06 21.16 16.31
N ALA A 94 -12.17 21.03 15.32
CA ALA A 94 -12.22 21.82 14.10
C ALA A 94 -13.47 21.53 13.26
N LEU A 95 -13.95 20.29 13.27
CA LEU A 95 -15.19 19.87 12.60
C LEU A 95 -16.44 20.12 13.44
N ASP A 96 -16.28 20.43 14.73
CA ASP A 96 -17.37 20.52 15.71
C ASP A 96 -18.28 19.27 15.62
N THR A 97 -17.66 18.08 15.61
CA THR A 97 -18.35 16.80 15.43
C THR A 97 -18.50 16.08 16.77
N PRO A 98 -19.61 15.38 17.02
CA PRO A 98 -19.71 14.47 18.16
C PRO A 98 -18.93 13.17 17.95
N CYS A 99 -18.43 12.90 16.73
CA CYS A 99 -17.69 11.69 16.43
C CYS A 99 -16.33 11.66 17.12
N ARG A 100 -15.85 10.45 17.42
CA ARG A 100 -14.52 10.19 17.99
C ARG A 100 -13.62 9.72 16.84
N ILE A 101 -12.60 10.51 16.51
CA ILE A 101 -11.74 10.25 15.36
C ILE A 101 -10.39 9.75 15.89
N TYR A 102 -9.94 8.62 15.37
CA TYR A 102 -8.66 8.03 15.71
C TYR A 102 -7.82 7.81 14.45
N TYR A 103 -6.51 7.96 14.59
CA TYR A 103 -5.58 7.62 13.52
C TYR A 103 -4.43 6.75 14.00
N LYS A 104 -4.19 5.66 13.26
CA LYS A 104 -3.06 4.77 13.44
C LYS A 104 -1.88 5.37 12.68
N TYR A 105 -0.84 5.81 13.39
CA TYR A 105 0.24 6.58 12.76
C TYR A 105 1.43 5.71 12.36
N GLU A 106 1.42 5.22 11.11
CA GLU A 106 2.49 4.42 10.52
C GLU A 106 3.69 5.26 10.04
N GLY A 107 3.55 6.59 10.02
CA GLY A 107 4.64 7.51 9.67
C GLY A 107 5.77 7.58 10.70
N VAL A 108 5.63 6.97 11.89
CA VAL A 108 6.74 6.83 12.87
C VAL A 108 7.85 5.88 12.40
N SER A 109 7.57 5.07 11.39
CA SER A 109 8.54 4.19 10.75
C SER A 109 9.78 4.97 10.30
N PRO A 110 11.01 4.42 10.40
CA PRO A 110 12.25 5.09 9.96
C PRO A 110 12.25 5.52 8.47
N VAL A 111 11.34 4.96 7.66
CA VAL A 111 11.17 5.31 6.24
C VAL A 111 9.92 6.15 5.99
N GLY A 112 9.26 6.59 7.05
CA GLY A 112 8.10 7.47 7.03
C GLY A 112 6.80 6.84 6.54
N SER A 113 6.72 5.50 6.47
CA SER A 113 5.50 4.78 6.06
C SER A 113 5.46 3.33 6.53
N HIS A 114 4.27 2.72 6.43
CA HIS A 114 3.98 1.30 6.70
C HIS A 114 4.81 0.30 5.87
N LYS A 115 5.46 0.72 4.79
CA LYS A 115 6.09 -0.20 3.84
C LYS A 115 7.23 -1.05 4.43
N LEU A 116 7.90 -0.55 5.47
CA LEU A 116 8.95 -1.30 6.17
C LEU A 116 8.41 -2.57 6.86
N ASN A 117 7.11 -2.61 7.18
CA ASN A 117 6.48 -3.80 7.75
C ASN A 117 6.61 -5.02 6.83
N SER A 118 6.54 -4.84 5.50
CA SER A 118 6.72 -5.95 4.53
C SER A 118 8.13 -6.02 3.95
N ALA A 119 8.87 -4.91 3.88
CA ALA A 119 10.26 -4.93 3.38
C ALA A 119 11.18 -5.80 4.26
N LEU A 120 11.04 -5.72 5.59
CA LEU A 120 11.85 -6.52 6.52
C LEU A 120 11.66 -8.03 6.34
N PRO A 121 10.44 -8.60 6.40
CA PRO A 121 10.28 -10.03 6.21
C PRO A 121 10.70 -10.48 4.81
N GLN A 122 10.45 -9.68 3.77
CA GLN A 122 10.95 -10.01 2.43
C GLN A 122 12.48 -10.09 2.38
N ALA A 123 13.19 -9.10 2.95
CA ALA A 123 14.65 -9.15 3.05
C ALA A 123 15.14 -10.33 3.93
N PHE A 124 14.45 -10.63 5.03
CA PHE A 124 14.76 -11.76 5.90
C PHE A 124 14.67 -13.10 5.17
N TYR A 125 13.54 -13.40 4.51
CA TYR A 125 13.34 -14.69 3.83
C TYR A 125 14.34 -14.90 2.70
N ASN A 126 14.67 -13.84 1.95
CA ASN A 126 15.71 -13.90 0.93
C ASN A 126 17.10 -14.11 1.54
N LYS A 127 17.42 -13.45 2.66
CA LYS A 127 18.70 -13.61 3.34
C LYS A 127 18.91 -15.05 3.82
N ILE A 128 17.91 -15.66 4.45
CA ILE A 128 18.04 -17.03 4.98
C ILE A 128 18.11 -18.07 3.86
N GLU A 129 17.49 -17.80 2.71
CA GLU A 129 17.60 -18.64 1.51
C GLU A 129 18.97 -18.53 0.84
N GLY A 130 19.74 -17.49 1.16
CA GLY A 130 21.10 -17.29 0.67
C GLY A 130 21.23 -16.28 -0.47
N ILE A 131 20.13 -15.65 -0.89
CA ILE A 131 20.10 -14.56 -1.86
C ILE A 131 21.02 -13.42 -1.39
N LYS A 132 21.66 -12.75 -2.35
CA LYS A 132 22.62 -11.67 -2.09
C LYS A 132 22.09 -10.30 -2.43
N ARG A 133 21.08 -10.25 -3.31
CA ARG A 133 20.60 -9.00 -3.89
C ARG A 133 19.09 -9.02 -4.10
N LEU A 134 18.45 -7.89 -3.88
CA LEU A 134 17.06 -7.65 -4.25
C LEU A 134 16.96 -6.56 -5.31
N THR A 135 16.13 -6.79 -6.32
CA THR A 135 15.68 -5.78 -7.28
C THR A 135 14.26 -5.39 -6.96
N THR A 136 13.92 -4.14 -7.27
CA THR A 136 12.55 -3.65 -7.09
C THR A 136 12.24 -2.44 -7.97
N GLU A 137 10.95 -2.20 -8.17
CA GLU A 137 10.40 -0.98 -8.72
C GLU A 137 10.17 0.08 -7.64
N THR A 138 10.04 1.35 -8.01
CA THR A 138 9.33 2.30 -7.14
C THR A 138 8.73 3.48 -7.91
N GLY A 139 7.52 3.90 -7.53
CA GLY A 139 6.89 5.10 -8.05
C GLY A 139 7.42 6.35 -7.35
N ALA A 140 6.69 6.83 -6.35
CA ALA A 140 7.08 8.00 -5.56
C ALA A 140 8.30 7.77 -4.66
N GLY A 141 8.70 6.51 -4.41
CA GLY A 141 9.94 6.17 -3.70
C GLY A 141 9.77 5.63 -2.28
N GLN A 142 8.56 5.56 -1.73
CA GLN A 142 8.34 5.01 -0.39
C GLN A 142 8.79 3.54 -0.30
N TRP A 143 8.50 2.74 -1.33
CA TRP A 143 8.86 1.31 -1.35
C TRP A 143 10.36 1.10 -1.51
N GLY A 144 10.99 1.76 -2.49
CA GLY A 144 12.44 1.69 -2.66
C GLY A 144 13.20 2.14 -1.40
N THR A 145 12.70 3.15 -0.68
CA THR A 145 13.28 3.58 0.61
C THR A 145 13.18 2.48 1.68
N ALA A 146 12.00 1.85 1.80
CA ALA A 146 11.76 0.74 2.74
C ALA A 146 12.67 -0.46 2.45
N LEU A 147 12.75 -0.88 1.18
CA LEU A 147 13.56 -2.01 0.78
C LEU A 147 15.06 -1.72 0.92
N SER A 148 15.52 -0.51 0.60
CA SER A 148 16.93 -0.12 0.79
C SER A 148 17.37 -0.29 2.24
N LEU A 149 16.55 0.19 3.20
CA LEU A 149 16.83 -0.01 4.62
C LEU A 149 16.77 -1.48 5.03
N ALA A 150 15.76 -2.23 4.57
CA ALA A 150 15.62 -3.64 4.90
C ALA A 150 16.80 -4.48 4.38
N CYS A 151 17.20 -4.30 3.12
CA CYS A 151 18.38 -4.93 2.54
C CYS A 151 19.63 -4.61 3.34
N LYS A 152 19.82 -3.33 3.73
CA LYS A 152 20.97 -2.95 4.54
C LYS A 152 21.01 -3.63 5.92
N LEU A 153 19.85 -3.82 6.55
CA LEU A 153 19.75 -4.49 7.86
C LEU A 153 20.01 -6.00 7.79
N PHE A 154 19.92 -6.60 6.60
CA PHE A 154 20.16 -8.02 6.35
C PHE A 154 21.39 -8.30 5.48
N ASP A 155 22.24 -7.30 5.25
CA ASP A 155 23.42 -7.37 4.38
C ASP A 155 23.09 -7.95 2.99
N LEU A 156 22.11 -7.35 2.33
CA LEU A 156 21.72 -7.59 0.94
C LEU A 156 22.00 -6.32 0.11
N GLU A 157 22.33 -6.52 -1.16
CA GLU A 157 22.33 -5.42 -2.14
C GLU A 157 20.90 -5.05 -2.54
N CYS A 158 20.64 -3.76 -2.80
CA CYS A 158 19.33 -3.29 -3.24
C CYS A 158 19.46 -2.48 -4.53
N MET A 159 18.85 -2.96 -5.62
CA MET A 159 18.71 -2.24 -6.88
C MET A 159 17.27 -1.75 -7.05
N ILE A 160 17.10 -0.47 -7.33
CA ILE A 160 15.80 0.18 -7.42
C ILE A 160 15.64 0.82 -8.81
N TYR A 161 14.60 0.42 -9.52
CA TYR A 161 14.13 1.03 -10.75
C TYR A 161 13.02 2.01 -10.42
N MET A 162 13.34 3.30 -10.38
CA MET A 162 12.39 4.36 -9.99
C MET A 162 11.78 5.01 -11.22
N VAL A 163 10.45 5.14 -11.27
CA VAL A 163 9.72 5.80 -12.37
C VAL A 163 10.36 7.16 -12.69
N ARG A 164 10.82 7.36 -13.94
CA ARG A 164 11.67 8.48 -14.36
C ARG A 164 11.13 9.85 -13.96
N VAL A 165 9.85 10.13 -14.18
CA VAL A 165 9.25 11.41 -13.77
C VAL A 165 9.31 11.60 -12.25
N SER A 166 9.10 10.54 -11.47
CA SER A 166 9.18 10.59 -10.00
C SER A 166 10.64 10.69 -9.53
N TYR A 167 11.59 10.03 -10.21
CA TYR A 167 13.02 10.16 -9.93
C TYR A 167 13.48 11.63 -10.02
N ASN A 168 12.97 12.35 -11.02
CA ASN A 168 13.29 13.77 -11.24
C ASN A 168 12.54 14.71 -10.28
N GLN A 169 11.25 14.48 -10.06
CA GLN A 169 10.40 15.35 -9.23
C GLN A 169 10.59 15.13 -7.73
N LYS A 170 11.03 13.94 -7.30
CA LYS A 170 11.19 13.56 -5.89
C LYS A 170 12.62 13.12 -5.57
N PRO A 171 13.64 13.98 -5.82
CA PRO A 171 15.04 13.60 -5.69
C PRO A 171 15.41 13.19 -4.26
N TYR A 172 14.74 13.71 -3.23
CA TYR A 172 15.02 13.36 -1.84
C TYR A 172 14.66 11.93 -1.47
N ARG A 173 13.70 11.30 -2.16
CA ARG A 173 13.39 9.87 -1.97
C ARG A 173 14.52 9.00 -2.53
N ARG A 174 15.07 9.36 -3.70
CA ARG A 174 16.28 8.73 -4.24
C ARG A 174 17.46 8.89 -3.28
N VAL A 175 17.71 10.12 -2.78
CA VAL A 175 18.80 10.36 -1.82
C VAL A 175 18.61 9.51 -0.56
N ALA A 176 17.38 9.36 -0.04
CA ALA A 176 17.11 8.50 1.11
C ALA A 176 17.42 7.01 0.83
N MET A 177 17.12 6.51 -0.38
CA MET A 177 17.51 5.14 -0.79
C MET A 177 19.03 4.98 -0.79
N GLU A 178 19.75 5.94 -1.37
CA GLU A 178 21.21 5.94 -1.48
C GLU A 178 21.89 6.05 -0.09
N VAL A 179 21.31 6.84 0.83
CA VAL A 179 21.75 6.91 2.24
C VAL A 179 21.66 5.55 2.92
N TYR A 180 20.62 4.77 2.64
CA TYR A 180 20.49 3.39 3.13
C TYR A 180 21.32 2.38 2.34
N GLY A 181 22.07 2.80 1.31
CA GLY A 181 22.94 1.94 0.50
C GLY A 181 22.25 1.29 -0.69
N GLY A 182 21.02 1.68 -1.03
CA GLY A 182 20.35 1.26 -2.26
C GLY A 182 20.89 1.99 -3.49
N LYS A 183 20.92 1.30 -4.64
CA LYS A 183 21.25 1.90 -5.93
C LYS A 183 19.97 2.19 -6.71
N CYS A 184 19.65 3.46 -6.90
CA CYS A 184 18.43 3.89 -7.57
C CYS A 184 18.73 4.45 -8.97
N VAL A 185 18.01 3.97 -9.99
CA VAL A 185 18.12 4.42 -11.38
C VAL A 185 16.76 4.81 -11.95
N PRO A 186 16.69 5.77 -12.89
CA PRO A 186 15.43 6.12 -13.54
C PRO A 186 15.00 5.02 -14.53
N SER A 187 13.74 4.62 -14.46
CA SER A 187 13.07 3.69 -15.39
C SER A 187 12.09 4.45 -16.31
N PRO A 188 12.11 4.24 -17.63
CA PRO A 188 12.86 3.21 -18.35
C PRO A 188 14.38 3.45 -18.38
N SER A 189 15.22 2.43 -18.14
CA SER A 189 16.68 2.56 -18.12
C SER A 189 17.35 1.88 -19.34
N ASN A 190 18.65 2.15 -19.53
CA ASN A 190 19.44 1.45 -20.54
C ASN A 190 20.03 0.11 -20.03
N LEU A 191 19.75 -0.29 -18.78
CA LEU A 191 20.35 -1.46 -18.15
C LEU A 191 19.70 -2.77 -18.61
N THR A 192 18.42 -2.75 -18.95
CA THR A 192 17.63 -3.92 -19.35
C THR A 192 17.19 -3.83 -20.81
N GLU A 193 16.81 -4.97 -21.40
CA GLU A 193 16.29 -5.05 -22.77
C GLU A 193 14.92 -4.39 -22.88
N CYS A 194 14.02 -4.64 -21.91
CA CYS A 194 12.71 -4.01 -21.89
C CYS A 194 12.82 -2.48 -21.70
N GLY A 195 13.76 -2.01 -20.87
CA GLY A 195 14.03 -0.59 -20.69
C GLY A 195 14.51 0.08 -21.98
N ARG A 196 15.47 -0.54 -22.69
CA ARG A 196 15.92 -0.08 -24.01
C ARG A 196 14.81 -0.10 -25.06
N ALA A 197 13.93 -1.11 -25.02
CA ALA A 197 12.79 -1.20 -25.95
C ALA A 197 11.78 -0.08 -25.73
N GLU A 198 11.46 0.27 -24.47
CA GLU A 198 10.58 1.41 -24.17
C GLU A 198 11.20 2.75 -24.56
N LEU A 199 12.50 2.94 -24.31
CA LEU A 199 13.23 4.14 -24.76
C LEU A 199 13.31 4.25 -26.29
N ALA A 200 13.36 3.14 -27.01
CA ALA A 200 13.33 3.15 -28.48
C ALA A 200 11.95 3.57 -29.03
N LYS A 201 10.86 3.23 -28.33
CA LYS A 201 9.49 3.66 -28.69
C LYS A 201 9.27 5.15 -28.39
N ASN A 202 9.70 5.59 -27.21
CA ASN A 202 9.59 6.99 -26.77
C ASN A 202 10.78 7.36 -25.87
N PRO A 203 11.82 8.02 -26.41
CA PRO A 203 13.00 8.43 -25.63
C PRO A 203 12.69 9.36 -24.46
N ASP A 204 11.62 10.16 -24.58
CA ASP A 204 11.18 11.15 -23.60
C ASP A 204 10.05 10.63 -22.69
N THR A 205 9.82 9.32 -22.68
CA THR A 205 8.79 8.71 -21.84
C THR A 205 8.97 9.09 -20.36
N PRO A 206 7.91 9.52 -19.66
CA PRO A 206 7.98 9.82 -18.22
C PRO A 206 8.18 8.55 -17.36
N GLY A 207 8.01 7.38 -17.97
CA GLY A 207 7.99 6.08 -17.29
C GLY A 207 6.69 5.81 -16.54
N THR A 208 6.39 4.54 -16.31
CA THR A 208 5.27 4.09 -15.48
C THR A 208 5.77 3.10 -14.42
N LEU A 209 4.97 2.87 -13.37
CA LEU A 209 5.32 1.88 -12.36
C LEU A 209 5.44 0.49 -12.98
N ALA A 210 4.53 0.14 -13.88
CA ALA A 210 4.52 -1.13 -14.56
C ALA A 210 5.75 -1.33 -15.49
N MET A 211 6.31 -0.27 -16.10
CA MET A 211 7.61 -0.34 -16.81
C MET A 211 8.77 -0.64 -15.86
N ALA A 212 8.77 0.00 -14.69
CA ALA A 212 9.80 -0.23 -13.67
C ALA A 212 9.73 -1.65 -13.08
N ILE A 213 8.53 -2.24 -12.96
CA ILE A 213 8.37 -3.65 -12.59
C ILE A 213 9.02 -4.55 -13.64
N SER A 214 8.74 -4.32 -14.93
CA SER A 214 9.32 -5.13 -16.00
C SER A 214 10.85 -5.13 -15.97
N GLU A 215 11.50 -3.99 -15.69
CA GLU A 215 12.96 -3.94 -15.55
C GLU A 215 13.47 -4.66 -14.31
N ALA A 216 12.82 -4.47 -13.16
CA ALA A 216 13.24 -5.12 -11.91
C ALA A 216 13.12 -6.64 -12.01
N VAL A 217 12.06 -7.14 -12.66
CA VAL A 217 11.84 -8.56 -12.95
C VAL A 217 12.88 -9.07 -13.95
N GLU A 218 13.14 -8.35 -15.05
CA GLU A 218 14.16 -8.75 -16.04
C GLU A 218 15.56 -8.85 -15.41
N ASP A 219 15.92 -7.92 -14.53
CA ASP A 219 17.19 -7.96 -13.79
C ASP A 219 17.29 -9.18 -12.86
N ALA A 220 16.21 -9.48 -12.13
CA ALA A 220 16.17 -10.64 -11.23
C ALA A 220 16.32 -11.97 -11.98
N VAL A 221 15.49 -12.23 -13.00
CA VAL A 221 15.48 -13.54 -13.69
C VAL A 221 16.78 -13.86 -14.45
N LYS A 222 17.62 -12.85 -14.70
CA LYS A 222 18.92 -13.01 -15.37
C LYS A 222 20.04 -13.41 -14.40
N ARG A 223 19.75 -13.58 -13.10
CA ARG A 223 20.75 -13.84 -12.07
C ARG A 223 20.24 -14.84 -11.03
N GLU A 224 21.07 -15.80 -10.64
CA GLU A 224 20.72 -16.77 -9.59
C GLU A 224 20.83 -16.22 -8.16
N ASP A 225 21.59 -15.13 -7.98
CA ASP A 225 21.85 -14.51 -6.66
C ASP A 225 20.90 -13.36 -6.31
N THR A 226 19.91 -13.11 -7.17
CA THR A 226 19.03 -11.95 -7.12
C THR A 226 17.58 -12.37 -7.19
N HIS A 227 16.78 -11.89 -6.24
CA HIS A 227 15.33 -12.00 -6.29
C HIS A 227 14.66 -10.66 -6.47
N TYR A 228 13.42 -10.70 -6.93
CA TYR A 228 12.56 -9.54 -7.05
C TYR A 228 11.74 -9.35 -5.77
N SER A 229 11.58 -8.12 -5.33
CA SER A 229 10.77 -7.78 -4.16
C SER A 229 9.74 -6.72 -4.55
N LEU A 230 8.48 -6.96 -4.19
CA LEU A 230 7.37 -6.11 -4.61
C LEU A 230 6.66 -5.51 -3.38
N GLY A 231 6.25 -4.24 -3.51
CA GLY A 231 5.84 -3.41 -2.38
C GLY A 231 4.34 -3.38 -2.05
N SER A 232 3.49 -4.08 -2.81
CA SER A 232 2.03 -4.13 -2.63
C SER A 232 1.42 -5.40 -3.24
N VAL A 233 0.11 -5.48 -3.49
CA VAL A 233 -0.59 -6.49 -4.31
C VAL A 233 -0.54 -7.93 -3.82
N LEU A 234 0.65 -8.54 -3.70
CA LEU A 234 0.82 -9.94 -3.33
C LEU A 234 0.27 -10.23 -1.93
N ASN A 235 -0.23 -11.46 -1.75
CA ASN A 235 -0.93 -11.88 -0.54
C ASN A 235 -0.02 -11.75 0.69
N HIS A 236 1.24 -12.18 0.59
CA HIS A 236 2.19 -12.06 1.69
C HIS A 236 2.47 -10.59 2.08
N VAL A 237 2.36 -9.63 1.14
CA VAL A 237 2.52 -8.21 1.45
C VAL A 237 1.35 -7.71 2.30
N CYS A 238 0.12 -8.08 1.95
CA CYS A 238 -1.06 -7.78 2.77
C CYS A 238 -0.99 -8.47 4.14
N LEU A 239 -0.56 -9.73 4.19
CA LEU A 239 -0.31 -10.48 5.43
C LEU A 239 0.66 -9.74 6.36
N HIS A 240 1.83 -9.35 5.87
CA HIS A 240 2.85 -8.67 6.68
C HIS A 240 2.33 -7.35 7.29
N GLN A 241 1.40 -6.68 6.61
CA GLN A 241 0.83 -5.41 7.07
C GLN A 241 -0.23 -5.58 8.17
N THR A 242 -0.73 -6.79 8.42
CA THR A 242 -1.80 -7.02 9.41
C THR A 242 -1.42 -6.71 10.85
N VAL A 243 -0.11 -6.54 11.13
CA VAL A 243 0.37 -5.99 12.41
C VAL A 243 -0.30 -4.65 12.75
N ILE A 244 -0.66 -3.87 11.74
CA ILE A 244 -1.32 -2.57 11.91
C ILE A 244 -2.68 -2.75 12.57
N GLY A 245 -3.59 -3.50 11.96
CA GLY A 245 -4.95 -3.71 12.47
C GLY A 245 -4.96 -4.53 13.76
N GLN A 246 -4.04 -5.49 13.93
CA GLN A 246 -3.90 -6.24 15.19
C GLN A 246 -3.54 -5.31 16.36
N GLU A 247 -2.63 -4.36 16.16
CA GLU A 247 -2.31 -3.34 17.17
C GLU A 247 -3.48 -2.40 17.42
N VAL A 248 -4.20 -1.97 16.37
CA VAL A 248 -5.38 -1.10 16.52
C VAL A 248 -6.42 -1.75 17.42
N LYS A 249 -6.71 -3.05 17.29
CA LYS A 249 -7.68 -3.74 18.16
C LYS A 249 -7.32 -3.59 19.64
N LEU A 250 -6.05 -3.84 20.00
CA LEU A 250 -5.57 -3.67 21.37
C LEU A 250 -5.58 -2.21 21.83
N GLN A 251 -5.29 -1.26 20.93
CA GLN A 251 -5.31 0.17 21.25
C GLN A 251 -6.73 0.72 21.45
N MET A 252 -7.71 0.20 20.71
CA MET A 252 -9.11 0.54 20.89
C MET A 252 -9.66 -0.02 22.21
N GLU A 253 -9.19 -1.20 22.65
CA GLU A 253 -9.46 -1.70 24.00
C GLU A 253 -8.91 -0.75 25.09
N MET A 254 -7.70 -0.18 24.89
CA MET A 254 -7.16 0.84 25.80
C MET A 254 -8.00 2.12 25.82
N ALA A 255 -8.57 2.49 24.68
CA ALA A 255 -9.49 3.62 24.53
C ALA A 255 -10.89 3.33 25.11
N ASN A 256 -11.19 2.07 25.45
CA ASN A 256 -12.52 1.61 25.84
C ASN A 256 -13.58 1.96 24.77
N ASP A 257 -13.22 1.76 23.51
CA ASP A 257 -14.04 2.09 22.35
C ASP A 257 -13.91 0.96 21.30
N TYR A 258 -14.77 0.98 20.29
CA TYR A 258 -14.70 0.03 19.18
C TYR A 258 -15.10 0.75 17.89
N PRO A 259 -14.37 0.56 16.77
CA PRO A 259 -14.63 1.31 15.54
C PRO A 259 -16.00 0.97 14.93
N ASP A 260 -16.78 2.00 14.63
CA ASP A 260 -17.92 1.91 13.73
C ASP A 260 -17.44 1.83 12.27
N VAL A 261 -16.34 2.51 11.95
CA VAL A 261 -15.70 2.47 10.63
C VAL A 261 -14.17 2.44 10.74
N VAL A 262 -13.55 1.57 9.94
CA VAL A 262 -12.10 1.47 9.74
C VAL A 262 -11.77 1.85 8.30
N ILE A 263 -10.95 2.88 8.13
CA ILE A 263 -10.68 3.53 6.84
C ILE A 263 -9.20 3.38 6.48
N GLY A 264 -8.90 3.04 5.22
CA GLY A 264 -7.53 3.02 4.72
C GLY A 264 -7.46 3.45 3.25
N CYS A 265 -6.44 4.24 2.91
CA CYS A 265 -6.18 4.55 1.51
C CYS A 265 -5.76 3.29 0.75
N CYS A 266 -6.26 3.13 -0.48
CA CYS A 266 -6.02 1.99 -1.35
C CYS A 266 -5.32 2.45 -2.62
N GLY A 267 -4.20 1.80 -2.94
CA GLY A 267 -3.48 2.04 -4.19
C GLY A 267 -3.13 0.73 -4.88
N GLY A 268 -2.55 -0.21 -4.14
CA GLY A 268 -2.48 -1.63 -4.52
C GLY A 268 -2.93 -2.53 -3.37
N GLY A 269 -3.81 -2.03 -2.50
CA GLY A 269 -4.40 -2.78 -1.38
C GLY A 269 -3.62 -2.90 -0.06
N SER A 270 -2.29 -2.95 -0.05
CA SER A 270 -1.54 -3.43 1.15
C SER A 270 -1.75 -2.62 2.43
N ASN A 271 -1.79 -1.29 2.35
CA ASN A 271 -2.09 -0.41 3.48
C ASN A 271 -3.49 -0.62 4.06
N PHE A 272 -4.50 -0.62 3.18
CA PHE A 272 -5.88 -0.85 3.55
C PHE A 272 -6.03 -2.24 4.17
N ALA A 273 -5.43 -3.25 3.53
CA ALA A 273 -5.43 -4.61 4.02
C ALA A 273 -4.85 -4.71 5.44
N GLY A 274 -3.71 -4.06 5.67
CA GLY A 274 -3.04 -4.08 6.98
C GLY A 274 -3.91 -3.57 8.13
N ILE A 275 -4.65 -2.48 7.91
CA ILE A 275 -5.52 -1.94 8.96
C ILE A 275 -6.87 -2.68 9.03
N ALA A 276 -7.46 -3.08 7.91
CA ALA A 276 -8.85 -3.53 7.83
C ALA A 276 -9.04 -5.04 7.95
N LEU A 277 -8.15 -5.87 7.36
CA LEU A 277 -8.36 -7.33 7.33
C LEU A 277 -8.47 -7.95 8.73
N PRO A 278 -7.71 -7.52 9.77
CA PRO A 278 -7.88 -8.05 11.13
C PRO A 278 -9.28 -7.84 11.76
N PHE A 279 -10.13 -7.02 11.14
CA PHE A 279 -11.53 -6.79 11.54
C PHE A 279 -12.54 -7.63 10.75
N ILE A 280 -12.14 -8.37 9.71
CA ILE A 280 -13.05 -9.26 8.96
C ILE A 280 -13.69 -10.33 9.84
N PRO A 281 -12.96 -11.06 10.71
CA PRO A 281 -13.58 -12.03 11.61
C PRO A 281 -14.64 -11.41 12.51
N ASP A 282 -14.39 -10.20 13.00
CA ASP A 282 -15.32 -9.45 13.84
C ASP A 282 -16.60 -9.07 13.07
N LYS A 283 -16.46 -8.63 11.81
CA LYS A 283 -17.58 -8.33 10.91
C LYS A 283 -18.39 -9.58 10.60
N MET A 284 -17.74 -10.69 10.27
CA MET A 284 -18.39 -11.98 9.99
C MET A 284 -19.07 -12.58 11.23
N ALA A 285 -18.57 -12.29 12.42
CA ALA A 285 -19.21 -12.63 13.70
C ALA A 285 -20.38 -11.71 14.06
N GLY A 286 -20.76 -10.77 13.19
CA GLY A 286 -21.92 -9.89 13.35
C GLY A 286 -21.64 -8.56 14.03
N LYS A 287 -20.38 -8.20 14.32
CA LYS A 287 -20.09 -6.83 14.78
C LYS A 287 -20.35 -5.84 13.65
N LYS A 288 -20.97 -4.71 14.00
CA LYS A 288 -21.29 -3.62 13.05
C LYS A 288 -20.07 -2.75 12.81
N VAL A 289 -19.05 -3.28 12.14
CA VAL A 289 -17.88 -2.52 11.67
C VAL A 289 -17.92 -2.38 10.15
N ARG A 290 -17.86 -1.13 9.69
CA ARG A 290 -17.66 -0.78 8.28
C ARG A 290 -16.17 -0.76 7.99
N LEU A 291 -15.78 -1.29 6.84
CA LEU A 291 -14.41 -1.28 6.36
C LEU A 291 -14.44 -0.49 5.04
N LEU A 292 -13.66 0.58 4.95
CA LEU A 292 -13.74 1.53 3.84
C LEU A 292 -12.36 1.72 3.19
N ALA A 293 -12.23 1.26 1.96
CA ALA A 293 -11.11 1.54 1.09
C ALA A 293 -11.32 2.88 0.39
N VAL A 294 -10.27 3.71 0.32
CA VAL A 294 -10.36 5.04 -0.33
C VAL A 294 -9.28 5.19 -1.38
N GLU A 295 -9.69 5.45 -2.62
CA GLU A 295 -8.82 5.58 -3.79
C GLU A 295 -8.99 6.96 -4.47
N PRO A 296 -8.10 7.37 -5.38
CA PRO A 296 -8.29 8.62 -6.12
C PRO A 296 -9.29 8.45 -7.27
N ALA A 297 -10.10 9.47 -7.55
CA ALA A 297 -10.93 9.52 -8.76
C ALA A 297 -10.13 9.48 -10.07
N ALA A 298 -8.83 9.84 -10.00
CA ALA A 298 -7.88 9.74 -11.10
C ALA A 298 -7.41 8.29 -11.40
N CYS A 299 -7.50 7.39 -10.40
CA CYS A 299 -7.18 5.96 -10.54
C CYS A 299 -8.23 5.12 -9.77
N PRO A 300 -9.49 5.07 -10.26
CA PRO A 300 -10.61 4.47 -9.54
C PRO A 300 -10.70 2.94 -9.75
N THR A 301 -9.70 2.20 -9.27
CA THR A 301 -9.52 0.76 -9.52
C THR A 301 -10.65 -0.10 -8.96
N LEU A 302 -11.06 0.08 -7.71
CA LEU A 302 -12.15 -0.69 -7.08
C LEU A 302 -13.52 -0.17 -7.51
N THR A 303 -13.68 1.15 -7.61
CA THR A 303 -14.99 1.78 -7.81
C THR A 303 -15.43 1.79 -9.27
N LYS A 304 -14.50 1.77 -10.24
CA LYS A 304 -14.81 1.75 -11.68
C LYS A 304 -14.04 0.70 -12.50
N GLY A 305 -13.01 0.05 -11.95
CA GLY A 305 -12.28 -1.02 -12.64
C GLY A 305 -13.08 -2.31 -12.78
N VAL A 306 -12.48 -3.31 -13.42
CA VAL A 306 -13.12 -4.62 -13.67
C VAL A 306 -12.41 -5.74 -12.95
N PHE A 307 -13.16 -6.73 -12.46
CA PHE A 307 -12.62 -7.91 -11.79
C PHE A 307 -12.19 -8.98 -12.82
N ALA A 308 -10.95 -8.91 -13.28
CA ALA A 308 -10.41 -9.71 -14.38
C ALA A 308 -9.04 -10.31 -14.04
N TYR A 309 -8.58 -11.27 -14.85
CA TYR A 309 -7.17 -11.63 -14.82
C TYR A 309 -6.38 -10.57 -15.55
N ASP A 310 -5.29 -10.10 -14.96
CA ASP A 310 -4.43 -9.10 -15.57
C ASP A 310 -2.98 -9.24 -15.06
N PHE A 311 -2.05 -8.60 -15.76
CA PHE A 311 -0.65 -8.55 -15.39
C PHE A 311 -0.39 -7.47 -14.33
N GLY A 312 0.64 -7.69 -13.51
CA GLY A 312 1.17 -6.66 -12.62
C GLY A 312 2.10 -5.66 -13.31
N ASP A 313 2.56 -5.95 -14.53
CA ASP A 313 3.57 -5.18 -15.28
C ASP A 313 3.21 -5.02 -16.77
N VAL A 314 3.85 -4.06 -17.45
CA VAL A 314 3.54 -3.76 -18.87
C VAL A 314 4.08 -4.84 -19.82
N ALA A 315 5.21 -5.45 -19.49
CA ALA A 315 5.86 -6.45 -20.35
C ALA A 315 5.23 -7.85 -20.25
N GLY A 316 4.34 -8.07 -19.28
CA GLY A 316 3.67 -9.35 -19.05
C GLY A 316 4.60 -10.43 -18.50
N PHE A 317 5.62 -10.05 -17.73
CA PHE A 317 6.55 -10.99 -17.08
C PHE A 317 6.00 -11.54 -15.78
N THR A 318 5.16 -10.77 -15.09
CA THR A 318 4.50 -11.19 -13.86
C THR A 318 3.41 -12.24 -14.15
N PRO A 319 3.08 -13.10 -13.17
CA PRO A 319 1.91 -13.94 -13.31
C PRO A 319 0.62 -13.14 -13.47
N LEU A 320 -0.38 -13.74 -14.13
CA LEU A 320 -1.72 -13.14 -14.19
C LEU A 320 -2.41 -13.39 -12.87
N LEU A 321 -2.91 -12.32 -12.27
CA LEU A 321 -3.64 -12.37 -11.01
C LEU A 321 -5.09 -11.96 -11.25
N LYS A 322 -6.04 -12.64 -10.58
CA LYS A 322 -7.44 -12.24 -10.60
C LYS A 322 -7.63 -11.06 -9.65
N MET A 323 -7.83 -9.87 -10.21
CA MET A 323 -7.89 -8.61 -9.45
C MET A 323 -8.84 -7.59 -10.08
N TYR A 324 -9.24 -6.59 -9.30
CA TYR A 324 -9.77 -5.36 -9.86
C TYR A 324 -8.63 -4.61 -10.55
N THR A 325 -8.87 -4.18 -11.79
CA THR A 325 -7.85 -3.54 -12.63
C THR A 325 -8.44 -2.46 -13.52
N LEU A 326 -7.64 -1.43 -13.81
CA LEU A 326 -7.84 -0.45 -14.89
C LEU A 326 -7.16 -0.86 -16.20
N GLY A 327 -6.45 -2.00 -16.23
CA GLY A 327 -5.62 -2.48 -17.34
C GLY A 327 -4.13 -2.22 -17.08
N HIS A 328 -3.26 -3.21 -17.31
CA HIS A 328 -1.81 -3.12 -17.05
C HIS A 328 -1.06 -2.06 -17.86
N ASP A 329 -1.64 -1.57 -18.95
CA ASP A 329 -1.12 -0.47 -19.77
C ASP A 329 -1.70 0.91 -19.39
N PHE A 330 -2.59 0.97 -18.39
CA PHE A 330 -3.13 2.22 -17.87
C PHE A 330 -2.01 3.13 -17.36
N THR A 331 -2.08 4.40 -17.76
CA THR A 331 -1.16 5.45 -17.29
C THR A 331 -1.96 6.57 -16.62
N PRO A 332 -1.75 6.82 -15.31
CA PRO A 332 -2.36 7.96 -14.63
C PRO A 332 -2.01 9.29 -15.27
N ALA A 333 -2.89 10.29 -15.16
CA ALA A 333 -2.60 11.64 -15.62
C ALA A 333 -1.35 12.21 -14.92
N GLY A 334 -0.45 12.84 -15.69
CA GLY A 334 0.83 13.35 -15.17
C GLY A 334 0.70 14.45 -14.10
N ILE A 335 -0.44 15.14 -14.07
CA ILE A 335 -0.80 16.18 -13.09
C ILE A 335 -1.32 15.61 -11.75
N HIS A 336 -1.60 14.30 -11.68
CA HIS A 336 -2.07 13.65 -10.46
C HIS A 336 -0.93 13.56 -9.42
N ALA A 337 -1.08 14.31 -8.34
CA ALA A 337 -0.12 14.44 -7.24
C ALA A 337 -0.57 13.68 -5.96
N GLY A 338 -1.79 13.14 -5.94
CA GLY A 338 -2.35 12.41 -4.80
C GLY A 338 -1.70 11.04 -4.52
N GLY A 339 -0.84 10.54 -5.40
CA GLY A 339 -0.26 9.20 -5.29
C GLY A 339 -1.28 8.11 -5.66
N LEU A 340 -1.18 6.91 -5.10
CA LEU A 340 -2.14 5.79 -5.36
C LEU A 340 -2.36 5.52 -6.87
N ARG A 341 -1.25 5.35 -7.60
CA ARG A 341 -1.18 5.37 -9.07
C ARG A 341 -1.18 3.99 -9.74
N TYR A 342 -1.25 2.92 -8.97
CA TYR A 342 -1.14 1.57 -9.51
C TYR A 342 -2.48 1.13 -10.11
N HIS A 343 -2.46 0.35 -11.19
CA HIS A 343 -3.63 0.05 -12.00
C HIS A 343 -4.51 -1.06 -11.43
N GLY A 344 -3.96 -1.92 -10.56
CA GLY A 344 -4.65 -3.07 -10.00
C GLY A 344 -4.64 -3.10 -8.49
N ASP A 345 -5.52 -3.87 -7.87
CA ASP A 345 -5.50 -4.11 -6.43
C ASP A 345 -5.14 -5.56 -6.08
N SER A 346 -4.68 -5.78 -4.85
CA SER A 346 -4.34 -7.12 -4.36
C SER A 346 -5.45 -8.14 -4.66
N PRO A 347 -5.14 -9.40 -5.02
CA PRO A 347 -6.16 -10.44 -5.17
C PRO A 347 -7.02 -10.62 -3.92
N LEU A 348 -6.41 -10.54 -2.72
CA LEU A 348 -7.12 -10.54 -1.44
C LEU A 348 -8.14 -9.41 -1.35
N VAL A 349 -7.68 -8.18 -1.58
CA VAL A 349 -8.52 -6.98 -1.50
C VAL A 349 -9.63 -7.06 -2.55
N SER A 350 -9.29 -7.47 -3.78
CA SER A 350 -10.21 -7.58 -4.90
C SER A 350 -11.32 -8.61 -4.64
N GLN A 351 -10.97 -9.81 -4.19
CA GLN A 351 -11.95 -10.86 -3.91
C GLN A 351 -12.85 -10.48 -2.73
N LEU A 352 -12.29 -9.94 -1.66
CA LEU A 352 -13.05 -9.50 -0.48
C LEU A 352 -13.99 -8.33 -0.79
N TYR A 353 -13.60 -7.43 -1.69
CA TYR A 353 -14.48 -6.39 -2.22
C TYR A 353 -15.61 -7.00 -3.05
N HIS A 354 -15.28 -7.93 -3.95
CA HIS A 354 -16.23 -8.64 -4.79
C HIS A 354 -17.28 -9.41 -3.98
N ASP A 355 -16.85 -10.02 -2.86
CA ASP A 355 -17.70 -10.72 -1.91
C ASP A 355 -18.52 -9.75 -1.00
N GLY A 356 -18.33 -8.43 -1.12
CA GLY A 356 -19.07 -7.42 -0.37
C GLY A 356 -18.66 -7.29 1.11
N LEU A 357 -17.45 -7.73 1.49
CA LEU A 357 -16.99 -7.64 2.88
C LEU A 357 -16.49 -6.26 3.29
N PHE A 358 -16.22 -5.38 2.32
CA PHE A 358 -15.90 -3.98 2.56
C PHE A 358 -16.41 -3.07 1.44
N GLU A 359 -16.36 -1.76 1.69
CA GLU A 359 -16.82 -0.69 0.81
C GLU A 359 -15.63 0.03 0.17
N ALA A 360 -15.78 0.59 -1.02
CA ALA A 360 -14.78 1.45 -1.65
C ALA A 360 -15.38 2.79 -2.06
N THR A 361 -14.59 3.86 -1.97
CA THR A 361 -14.97 5.18 -2.48
C THR A 361 -13.79 5.87 -3.15
N ALA A 362 -14.07 6.69 -4.16
CA ALA A 362 -13.08 7.47 -4.88
C ALA A 362 -13.24 8.96 -4.57
N VAL A 363 -12.13 9.65 -4.29
CA VAL A 363 -12.13 11.07 -3.91
C VAL A 363 -11.29 11.92 -4.87
N MET A 364 -11.70 13.18 -5.03
CA MET A 364 -11.04 14.16 -5.88
C MET A 364 -9.82 14.79 -5.18
N GLN A 365 -8.77 15.09 -5.94
CA GLN A 365 -7.48 15.48 -5.41
C GLN A 365 -7.52 16.82 -4.64
N ASN A 366 -8.28 17.82 -5.10
CA ASN A 366 -8.40 19.09 -4.38
C ASN A 366 -9.01 18.89 -2.99
N GLY A 367 -10.07 18.08 -2.88
CA GLY A 367 -10.69 17.74 -1.61
C GLY A 367 -9.75 16.93 -0.70
N VAL A 368 -8.85 16.12 -1.27
CA VAL A 368 -7.82 15.39 -0.54
C VAL A 368 -6.79 16.34 0.09
N PHE A 369 -6.30 17.34 -0.65
CA PHE A 369 -5.34 18.31 -0.11
C PHE A 369 -6.00 19.28 0.87
N GLU A 370 -7.26 19.68 0.66
CA GLU A 370 -8.03 20.45 1.64
C GLU A 370 -8.10 19.71 2.99
N ALA A 371 -8.47 18.43 2.96
CA ALA A 371 -8.49 17.56 4.14
C ALA A 371 -7.10 17.43 4.80
N ALA A 372 -6.05 17.33 3.99
CA ALA A 372 -4.68 17.27 4.46
C ALA A 372 -4.24 18.54 5.20
N MET A 373 -4.61 19.71 4.67
CA MET A 373 -4.31 21.00 5.28
C MET A 373 -5.04 21.16 6.63
N LEU A 374 -6.33 20.82 6.67
CA LEU A 374 -7.11 20.86 7.91
C LEU A 374 -6.50 19.93 8.97
N PHE A 375 -6.15 18.70 8.59
CA PHE A 375 -5.52 17.74 9.49
C PHE A 375 -4.17 18.24 10.00
N ALA A 376 -3.30 18.75 9.12
CA ALA A 376 -1.98 19.25 9.51
C ALA A 376 -2.08 20.44 10.48
N GLN A 377 -3.04 21.35 10.26
CA GLN A 377 -3.28 22.51 11.13
C GLN A 377 -3.91 22.12 12.47
N SER A 378 -4.69 21.04 12.50
CA SER A 378 -5.41 20.59 13.70
C SER A 378 -4.58 19.64 14.58
N GLU A 379 -3.77 18.77 13.96
CA GLU A 379 -3.05 17.67 14.62
C GLU A 379 -1.52 17.82 14.55
N GLY A 380 -1.00 18.77 13.78
CA GLY A 380 0.43 19.09 13.73
C GLY A 380 1.30 18.10 12.92
N ILE A 381 0.69 17.20 12.16
CA ILE A 381 1.39 16.22 11.31
C ILE A 381 1.05 16.51 9.85
N VAL A 382 2.05 16.71 9.01
CA VAL A 382 1.86 16.77 7.55
C VAL A 382 1.68 15.34 7.04
N PRO A 383 0.48 14.94 6.56
CA PRO A 383 0.24 13.58 6.10
C PRO A 383 0.86 13.32 4.72
N ALA A 384 1.13 12.07 4.36
CA ALA A 384 1.45 11.76 2.96
C ALA A 384 0.22 12.03 2.07
N PRO A 385 0.36 12.51 0.81
CA PRO A 385 -0.77 12.70 -0.09
C PRO A 385 -1.64 11.44 -0.24
N GLU A 386 -1.03 10.25 -0.21
CA GLU A 386 -1.76 8.98 -0.19
C GLU A 386 -2.64 8.84 1.05
N SER A 387 -2.10 9.13 2.24
CA SER A 387 -2.86 9.05 3.51
C SER A 387 -4.01 10.06 3.58
N SER A 388 -3.87 11.20 2.89
CA SER A 388 -4.89 12.25 2.85
C SER A 388 -6.21 11.80 2.24
N HIS A 389 -6.23 10.72 1.45
CA HIS A 389 -7.46 10.09 0.97
C HIS A 389 -8.28 9.51 2.13
N ALA A 390 -7.61 8.80 3.04
CA ALA A 390 -8.27 8.25 4.23
C ALA A 390 -8.70 9.36 5.20
N ILE A 391 -7.92 10.44 5.33
CA ILE A 391 -8.29 11.63 6.11
C ILE A 391 -9.55 12.26 5.54
N ARG A 392 -9.62 12.43 4.21
CA ARG A 392 -10.79 12.99 3.55
C ARG A 392 -12.06 12.18 3.86
N ALA A 393 -12.01 10.87 3.67
CA ALA A 393 -13.16 10.01 3.99
C ALA A 393 -13.51 10.02 5.49
N ALA A 394 -12.52 10.11 6.39
CA ALA A 394 -12.77 10.23 7.82
C ALA A 394 -13.50 11.54 8.19
N ILE A 395 -13.14 12.65 7.54
CA ILE A 395 -13.85 13.93 7.67
C ILE A 395 -15.28 13.81 7.16
N ASP A 396 -15.48 13.22 5.98
CA ASP A 396 -16.81 13.06 5.38
C ASP A 396 -17.72 12.19 6.29
N GLU A 397 -17.19 11.09 6.86
CA GLU A 397 -17.91 10.25 7.84
C GLU A 397 -18.25 10.98 9.14
N ALA A 398 -17.35 11.85 9.61
CA ALA A 398 -17.55 12.64 10.82
C ALA A 398 -18.60 13.75 10.65
N LEU A 399 -18.62 14.39 9.47
CA LEU A 399 -19.62 15.39 9.11
C LEU A 399 -21.00 14.75 8.91
N LYS A 400 -21.05 13.59 8.25
CA LYS A 400 -22.29 12.81 8.14
C LYS A 400 -22.82 12.37 9.51
N GLY A 401 -21.93 11.93 10.41
CA GLY A 401 -22.32 11.57 11.78
C GLY A 401 -22.89 12.77 12.55
N LYS A 402 -22.31 13.96 12.37
CA LYS A 402 -22.83 15.21 12.92
C LYS A 402 -24.23 15.53 12.39
N GLU A 403 -24.45 15.46 11.08
CA GLU A 403 -25.75 15.70 10.45
C GLU A 403 -26.83 14.74 10.98
N GLU A 404 -26.48 13.47 11.17
CA GLU A 404 -27.39 12.45 11.70
C GLU A 404 -27.54 12.48 13.23
N GLY A 405 -26.75 13.29 13.95
CA GLY A 405 -26.72 13.31 15.42
C GLY A 405 -26.13 12.04 16.05
N VAL A 406 -25.27 11.31 15.34
CA VAL A 406 -24.65 10.05 15.77
C VAL A 406 -23.17 10.26 16.09
N SER A 407 -22.75 9.83 17.28
CA SER A 407 -21.35 9.88 17.73
C SER A 407 -20.60 8.58 17.34
N ARG A 408 -20.08 8.54 16.11
CA ARG A 408 -19.34 7.38 15.57
C ARG A 408 -17.89 7.34 16.04
N ALA A 409 -17.33 6.15 16.25
CA ALA A 409 -15.89 5.91 16.35
C ALA A 409 -15.31 5.63 14.96
N ILE A 410 -14.50 6.57 14.47
CA ILE A 410 -13.89 6.55 13.14
C ILE A 410 -12.40 6.28 13.31
N VAL A 411 -11.88 5.17 12.79
CA VAL A 411 -10.44 4.87 12.81
C VAL A 411 -9.92 4.93 11.39
N PHE A 412 -8.85 5.69 11.13
CA PHE A 412 -8.18 5.66 9.82
C PHE A 412 -6.68 5.36 9.93
N ASN A 413 -6.11 4.77 8.88
CA ASN A 413 -4.67 4.55 8.80
C ASN A 413 -3.95 5.78 8.24
N LEU A 414 -3.17 6.46 9.08
CA LEU A 414 -2.22 7.48 8.62
C LEU A 414 -0.95 6.77 8.13
N SER A 415 -1.04 6.30 6.89
CA SER A 415 -0.12 5.35 6.25
C SER A 415 1.31 5.84 6.07
N GLY A 416 1.55 7.15 6.17
CA GLY A 416 2.86 7.78 6.16
C GLY A 416 2.80 9.31 6.39
N HIS A 417 3.97 9.93 6.54
CA HIS A 417 4.10 11.40 6.64
C HIS A 417 4.47 12.03 5.29
N GLY A 418 4.17 13.31 5.12
CA GLY A 418 4.36 14.06 3.86
C GLY A 418 5.66 14.85 3.76
N HIS A 419 6.61 14.72 4.69
CA HIS A 419 7.84 15.53 4.68
C HIS A 419 8.69 15.42 3.40
N LEU A 420 8.63 14.29 2.69
CA LEU A 420 9.32 14.09 1.40
C LEU A 420 8.38 14.27 0.20
N ASP A 421 7.17 14.77 0.45
CA ASP A 421 6.10 14.95 -0.53
C ASP A 421 5.60 16.42 -0.55
N LEU A 422 6.37 17.34 0.04
CA LEU A 422 6.03 18.77 0.15
C LEU A 422 5.87 19.48 -1.20
N ASN A 423 6.49 18.98 -2.28
CA ASN A 423 6.23 19.53 -3.60
C ASN A 423 4.77 19.36 -4.05
N ALA A 424 4.09 18.29 -3.62
CA ALA A 424 2.67 18.11 -3.91
C ALA A 424 1.81 19.13 -3.14
N TYR A 425 2.19 19.45 -1.90
CA TYR A 425 1.56 20.52 -1.12
C TYR A 425 1.83 21.90 -1.71
N ASP A 426 3.05 22.16 -2.19
CA ASP A 426 3.41 23.41 -2.85
C ASP A 426 2.55 23.63 -4.11
N ASN A 427 2.36 22.59 -4.94
CA ASN A 427 1.46 22.65 -6.09
C ASN A 427 0.02 22.98 -5.68
N TYR A 428 -0.47 22.45 -4.56
CA TYR A 428 -1.79 22.80 -4.04
C TYR A 428 -1.88 24.25 -3.55
N LEU A 429 -0.92 24.66 -2.71
CA LEU A 429 -0.86 26.02 -2.13
C LEU A 429 -0.70 27.12 -3.18
N THR A 430 -0.07 26.81 -4.31
CA THR A 430 0.14 27.73 -5.42
C THR A 430 -0.95 27.65 -6.50
N GLY A 431 -2.00 26.83 -6.29
CA GLY A 431 -3.15 26.75 -7.20
C GLY A 431 -2.92 25.93 -8.47
N HIS A 432 -1.88 25.10 -8.52
CA HIS A 432 -1.57 24.22 -9.66
C HIS A 432 -2.17 22.81 -9.52
N THR A 433 -2.93 22.53 -8.45
CA THR A 433 -3.60 21.26 -8.28
C THR A 433 -4.93 21.25 -9.03
N GLU A 434 -5.07 20.33 -9.97
CA GLU A 434 -6.27 20.13 -10.76
C GLU A 434 -6.95 18.81 -10.38
N ASP A 435 -8.28 18.80 -10.38
CA ASP A 435 -9.04 17.56 -10.23
C ASP A 435 -9.00 16.77 -11.53
N VAL A 436 -8.70 15.49 -11.39
CA VAL A 436 -8.69 14.53 -12.49
C VAL A 436 -9.67 13.43 -12.15
N GLU A 437 -10.63 13.21 -13.04
CA GLU A 437 -11.52 12.06 -13.00
C GLU A 437 -11.37 11.26 -14.29
N LEU A 438 -11.22 9.94 -14.12
CA LEU A 438 -11.19 9.04 -15.27
C LEU A 438 -12.60 8.83 -15.82
N SER A 439 -12.79 9.18 -17.09
CA SER A 439 -14.07 8.97 -17.80
C SER A 439 -14.27 7.50 -18.18
N ASP A 440 -15.53 7.07 -18.31
CA ASP A 440 -15.88 5.70 -18.73
C ASP A 440 -15.27 5.33 -20.08
N ALA A 441 -15.10 6.30 -20.99
CA ALA A 441 -14.47 6.10 -22.28
C ALA A 441 -12.97 5.80 -22.14
N GLN A 442 -12.26 6.49 -21.23
CA GLN A 442 -10.85 6.22 -20.95
C GLN A 442 -10.66 4.86 -20.27
N ILE A 443 -11.53 4.50 -19.32
CA ILE A 443 -11.52 3.17 -18.68
C ILE A 443 -11.75 2.08 -19.74
N LYS A 444 -12.79 2.22 -20.57
CA LYS A 444 -13.04 1.25 -21.63
C LYS A 444 -11.88 1.14 -22.61
N ALA A 445 -11.14 2.23 -22.84
CA ALA A 445 -9.96 2.22 -23.70
C ALA A 445 -8.78 1.46 -23.08
N SER A 446 -8.48 1.67 -21.79
CA SER A 446 -7.39 0.97 -21.09
C SER A 446 -7.68 -0.52 -20.89
N LEU A 447 -8.95 -0.91 -20.81
CA LEU A 447 -9.33 -2.32 -20.67
C LEU A 447 -9.27 -3.13 -21.98
N LYS A 448 -8.97 -2.51 -23.14
CA LYS A 448 -8.95 -3.22 -24.44
C LYS A 448 -7.84 -4.26 -24.54
N ASN A 449 -6.75 -4.05 -23.81
CA ASN A 449 -5.55 -4.88 -23.89
C ASN A 449 -5.47 -5.90 -22.74
N LEU A 450 -6.56 -6.09 -21.99
CA LEU A 450 -6.60 -7.14 -20.98
C LEU A 450 -6.26 -8.52 -21.61
N PRO A 451 -5.50 -9.35 -20.88
CA PRO A 451 -5.15 -10.66 -21.39
C PRO A 451 -6.40 -11.53 -21.57
N ILE A 452 -6.44 -12.27 -22.67
CA ILE A 452 -7.42 -13.32 -22.90
C ILE A 452 -6.92 -14.56 -22.14
N VAL A 453 -7.76 -15.07 -21.23
CA VAL A 453 -7.44 -16.18 -20.31
C VAL A 453 -8.38 -17.34 -20.53
#